data_AF-A0A925LXJ6-F1
#
_entry.id   AF-A0A925LXJ6-F1
#
_cell.length_a   1.000
_cell.length_b   1.000
_cell.length_c   1.000
_cell.angle_alpha   90.00
_cell.angle_beta   90.00
_cell.angle_gamma   90.00
#
_symmetry.space_group_name_H-M   'P 1'
#
loop_
_entity.id
_entity.type
_entity.pdbx_description
1 polymer ?
#
loop_
_entity_poly.entity_id
_entity_poly.type
_entity_poly.pdbx_seq_one_letter_code
_entity_poly.pdbx_strand_id
1 'polypeptide(L)' 'MVREREHIVMKRENEDGTETPLVMPNHSKIKSSTLRAICTQVGVSREEFLNAYN' A
#
# COMPACT_ATOMS: atom_id res chain seq x y z
N MET A 1 2.66 18.84 -5.06
CA MET A 1 1.98 18.10 -3.98
C MET A 1 2.87 18.17 -2.74
N VAL A 2 2.49 18.97 -1.73
CA VAL A 2 3.19 19.01 -0.44
C VAL A 2 2.69 17.80 0.35
N ARG A 3 3.59 16.91 0.76
CA ARG A 3 3.27 15.73 1.56
C ARG A 3 3.57 16.05 3.01
N GLU A 4 2.54 16.18 3.82
CA GLU A 4 2.67 16.38 5.26
C GLU A 4 2.52 15.01 5.94
N ARG A 5 3.47 14.65 6.83
CA ARG A 5 3.60 13.36 7.57
C ARG A 5 4.34 12.23 6.84
N GLU A 6 4.88 11.30 7.65
CA GLU A 6 5.73 10.18 7.21
C GLU A 6 4.97 9.00 6.58
N HIS A 7 3.69 8.82 6.91
CA HIS A 7 2.91 7.63 6.51
C HIS A 7 1.47 7.99 6.07
N ILE A 8 0.91 7.16 5.19
CA ILE A 8 -0.49 7.17 4.73
C ILE A 8 -1.13 5.87 5.21
N VAL A 9 -2.37 5.95 5.71
CA VAL A 9 -3.18 4.76 6.00
C VAL A 9 -4.15 4.55 4.84
N MET A 10 -4.11 3.36 4.25
CA MET A 10 -5.01 2.89 3.21
C MET A 10 -5.88 1.76 3.77
N LYS A 11 -6.99 1.49 3.11
CA LYS A 11 -7.90 0.40 3.44
C LYS A 11 -8.07 -0.48 2.21
N ARG A 12 -7.90 -1.80 2.38
CA ARG A 12 -8.26 -2.79 1.38
C ARG A 12 -9.57 -3.45 1.79
N GLU A 13 -10.49 -3.51 0.85
CA GLU A 13 -11.68 -4.36 0.94
C GLU A 13 -11.31 -5.74 0.38
N ASN A 14 -11.51 -6.78 1.20
CA ASN A 14 -11.25 -8.17 0.82
C ASN A 14 -12.53 -8.78 0.21
N GLU A 15 -12.38 -9.88 -0.55
CA GLU A 15 -13.52 -10.56 -1.21
C GLU A 15 -14.58 -11.08 -0.23
N ASP A 16 -14.17 -11.36 1.02
CA ASP A 16 -15.06 -11.80 2.10
C ASP A 16 -15.78 -10.62 2.80
N GLY A 17 -15.59 -9.39 2.33
CA GLY A 17 -16.15 -8.17 2.90
C GLY A 17 -15.41 -7.63 4.13
N THR A 18 -14.29 -8.24 4.53
CA THR A 18 -13.45 -7.71 5.60
C THR A 18 -12.54 -6.59 5.12
N GLU A 19 -12.02 -5.81 6.07
CA GLU A 19 -11.19 -4.65 5.78
C GLU A 19 -9.80 -4.84 6.38
N THR A 20 -8.77 -4.77 5.55
CA THR A 20 -7.38 -4.81 6.02
C THR A 20 -6.80 -3.40 6.01
N PRO A 21 -6.45 -2.81 7.18
CA PRO A 21 -5.74 -1.55 7.22
C PRO A 21 -4.30 -1.74 6.73
N LEU A 22 -3.82 -0.82 5.90
CA LEU A 22 -2.48 -0.84 5.33
C LEU A 22 -1.77 0.49 5.62
N VAL A 23 -0.58 0.44 6.20
CA VAL A 23 0.23 1.64 6.45
C VAL A 23 1.36 1.70 5.44
N MET A 24 1.42 2.80 4.69
CA MET A 24 2.37 3.06 3.60
C MET A 24 3.25 4.25 3.93
N PRO A 25 4.54 4.27 3.51
CA PRO A 25 5.32 5.50 3.55
C PRO A 25 4.69 6.57 2.66
N ASN A 26 4.58 7.79 3.17
CA ASN A 26 4.09 8.94 2.42
C ASN A 26 5.21 9.55 1.56
N HIS A 27 5.97 8.72 0.84
CA HIS A 27 7.08 9.17 0.01
C HIS A 27 6.73 9.06 -1.48
N SER A 28 7.21 9.99 -2.30
CA SER A 28 6.98 10.00 -3.75
C SER A 28 7.53 8.76 -4.45
N LYS A 29 8.53 8.12 -3.84
CA LYS A 29 9.11 6.86 -4.28
C LYS A 29 9.11 5.88 -3.12
N ILE A 30 8.58 4.69 -3.37
CA ILE A 30 8.63 3.57 -2.41
C ILE A 30 9.82 2.70 -2.79
N LYS A 31 10.69 2.39 -1.83
CA LYS A 31 11.82 1.47 -2.05
C LYS A 31 11.28 0.08 -2.41
N SER A 32 11.97 -0.64 -3.30
CA SER A 32 11.55 -1.98 -3.75
C SER A 32 11.36 -2.97 -2.61
N SER A 33 12.19 -2.92 -1.57
CA SER A 33 12.06 -3.78 -0.38
C SER A 33 10.80 -3.49 0.42
N THR A 34 10.49 -2.20 0.62
CA THR A 34 9.26 -1.75 1.28
C THR A 34 8.04 -2.18 0.47
N LEU A 35 8.02 -1.92 -0.84
CA LEU A 35 6.94 -2.36 -1.73
C LEU A 35 6.71 -3.88 -1.65
N ARG A 36 7.79 -4.67 -1.65
CA ARG A 36 7.71 -6.13 -1.52
C ARG A 36 7.10 -6.55 -0.19
N ALA A 37 7.51 -5.91 0.91
CA ALA A 37 6.96 -6.19 2.24
C ALA A 37 5.46 -5.92 2.30
N ILE A 38 5.02 -4.79 1.73
CA ILE A 38 3.60 -4.42 1.61
C ILE A 38 2.83 -5.44 0.78
N CYS A 39 3.32 -5.78 -0.42
CA CYS A 39 2.66 -6.77 -1.28
C CYS A 39 2.52 -8.13 -0.57
N THR A 40 3.54 -8.52 0.21
CA THR A 40 3.52 -9.76 1.00
C THR A 40 2.52 -9.68 2.15
N GLN A 41 2.48 -8.57 2.88
CA GLN A 41 1.57 -8.36 4.00
C GLN A 41 0.11 -8.39 3.57
N VAL A 42 -0.18 -7.83 2.40
CA VAL A 42 -1.55 -7.76 1.86
C VAL A 42 -1.86 -9.00 1.00
N GLY A 43 -0.86 -9.78 0.60
CA GLY A 43 -1.06 -10.97 -0.23
C GLY A 43 -1.49 -10.63 -1.67
N VAL A 44 -1.05 -9.49 -2.20
CA VAL A 44 -1.34 -9.05 -3.57
C VAL A 44 -0.09 -9.05 -4.41
N SER A 45 -0.26 -9.16 -5.73
CA SER A 45 0.87 -9.02 -6.64
C SER A 45 1.35 -7.56 -6.67
N ARG A 46 2.61 -7.36 -7.06
CA ARG A 46 3.16 -6.01 -7.28
C ARG A 46 2.33 -5.23 -8.30
N GLU A 47 1.88 -5.89 -9.36
CA GLU A 47 1.14 -5.26 -10.45
C GLU A 47 -0.23 -4.79 -9.97
N GLU A 48 -0.96 -5.66 -9.28
CA GLU A 48 -2.23 -5.33 -8.63
C GLU A 48 -2.09 -4.14 -7.68
N PHE A 49 -1.04 -4.15 -6.84
CA PHE A 49 -0.76 -3.03 -5.95
C PHE A 49 -0.52 -1.71 -6.72
N LEU A 50 0.29 -1.73 -7.77
CA LEU A 50 0.61 -0.53 -8.55
C LEU A 50 -0.60 0.00 -9.34
N ASN A 51 -1.45 -0.89 -9.83
CA ASN A 51 -2.70 -0.52 -10.50
C ASN A 51 -3.68 0.18 -9.55
N ALA A 52 -3.72 -0.21 -8.28
CA ALA A 52 -4.58 0.42 -7.27
C ALA A 52 -3.98 1.73 -6.70
N TYR A 53 -2.68 1.95 -6.82
CA TYR A 53 -1.97 3.11 -6.23
C TYR A 53 -1.77 4.29 -7.20
N ASN A 54 -1.74 4.04 -8.50
CA ASN A 54 -1.67 5.08 -9.55
C ASN A 54 -2.96 5.89 -9.65
#